data_AF-A0A1D6LPS0-F1
#
_entry.id   AF-A0A1D6LPS0-F1
#
_cell.length_a   1.000
_cell.length_b   1.000
_cell.length_c   1.000
_cell.angle_alpha   90.00
_cell.angle_beta   90.00
_cell.angle_gamma   90.00
#
_symmetry.space_group_name_H-M   'P 1'
#
loop_
_entity.id
_entity.type
_entity.pdbx_description
1 polymer ?
#
loop_
_entity_poly.entity_id
_entity_poly.type
_entity_poly.pdbx_seq_one_letter_code
_entity_poly.pdbx_strand_id
1 'polypeptide(L)'
;MRATGKDDSYAAHITKAYKWEFAEREGLQLVVLNPGTTLGPFFMSSVNTSLNNLLQHLRGLCLASMECLFDFTDRIADMYHDFPVHRINYQRGQTGWLMRAKEPSKKLIDLGVCFLPFDVTIRETVDCFRSKGLI
;
A
#
# COMPACT_ATOMS: atom_id res chain seq x y z
N MET A 1 -9.12 16.24 -23.61
CA MET A 1 -7.65 16.00 -23.57
C MET A 1 -7.42 14.57 -23.11
N ARG A 2 -6.82 13.72 -23.96
CA ARG A 2 -6.37 12.37 -23.58
C ARG A 2 -4.95 12.51 -23.03
N ALA A 3 -4.75 12.20 -21.75
CA ALA A 3 -3.41 12.04 -21.19
C ALA A 3 -2.92 10.64 -21.56
N THR A 4 -2.07 10.55 -22.58
CA THR A 4 -1.32 9.34 -22.91
C THR A 4 -0.01 9.34 -22.11
N GLY A 5 0.11 8.38 -21.19
CA GLY A 5 1.36 7.77 -20.73
C GLY A 5 2.51 8.70 -20.28
N LYS A 6 2.56 9.00 -18.98
CA LYS A 6 3.75 8.87 -18.13
C LYS A 6 3.38 9.21 -16.68
N ASP A 7 3.74 8.30 -15.79
CA ASP A 7 3.66 8.35 -14.32
C ASP A 7 2.25 8.43 -13.71
N ASP A 8 1.81 7.31 -13.14
CA ASP A 8 0.54 7.21 -12.38
C ASP A 8 0.46 8.23 -11.22
N SER A 9 1.61 8.74 -10.73
CA SER A 9 1.63 9.81 -9.73
C SER A 9 1.16 11.15 -10.32
N TYR A 10 1.54 11.48 -11.56
CA TYR A 10 1.19 12.75 -12.20
C TYR A 10 -0.32 12.83 -12.50
N ALA A 11 -0.91 11.72 -12.95
CA ALA A 11 -2.35 11.61 -13.14
C ALA A 11 -3.13 11.79 -11.82
N ALA A 12 -2.64 11.25 -10.72
CA ALA A 12 -3.25 11.42 -9.40
C ALA A 12 -3.15 12.89 -8.90
N HIS A 13 -2.01 13.56 -9.15
CA HIS A 13 -1.83 14.97 -8.80
C HIS A 13 -2.77 15.90 -9.59
N ILE A 14 -2.89 15.71 -10.91
CA ILE A 14 -3.83 16.47 -11.74
C ILE A 14 -5.26 16.22 -11.31
N THR A 15 -5.63 14.96 -11.09
CA THR A 15 -6.98 14.59 -10.65
C THR A 15 -7.30 15.22 -9.29
N LYS A 16 -6.33 15.29 -8.38
CA LYS A 16 -6.50 15.94 -7.08
C LYS A 16 -6.71 17.44 -7.24
N ALA A 17 -5.87 18.13 -8.01
CA ALA A 17 -5.98 19.57 -8.23
C ALA A 17 -7.34 19.94 -8.85
N TYR A 18 -7.73 19.22 -9.90
CA TYR A 18 -9.04 19.39 -10.55
C TYR A 18 -10.22 19.17 -9.59
N LYS A 19 -10.15 18.16 -8.72
CA LYS A 19 -11.18 17.90 -7.71
C LYS A 19 -11.34 19.06 -6.72
N TRP A 20 -10.23 19.71 -6.32
CA TRP A 20 -10.29 20.88 -5.43
C TRP A 20 -10.86 22.10 -6.13
N GLU A 21 -10.38 22.42 -7.33
CA GLU A 21 -10.89 23.55 -8.13
C GLU A 21 -12.40 23.42 -8.39
N PHE A 22 -12.86 22.20 -8.71
CA PHE A 22 -14.28 21.91 -8.88
C PHE A 22 -15.06 22.13 -7.58
N ALA A 23 -14.59 21.58 -6.46
CA ALA A 23 -15.27 21.72 -5.18
C ALA A 23 -15.39 23.18 -4.73
N GLU A 24 -14.35 23.99 -4.93
CA GLU A 24 -14.36 25.43 -4.63
C GLU A 24 -15.37 26.18 -5.49
N ARG A 25 -15.38 25.92 -6.81
CA ARG A 25 -16.31 26.57 -7.75
C ARG A 25 -17.77 26.26 -7.42
N GLU A 26 -18.06 25.02 -7.04
CA GLU A 26 -19.41 24.57 -6.74
C GLU A 26 -19.81 24.77 -5.25
N GLY A 27 -18.92 25.34 -4.42
CA GLY A 27 -19.19 25.55 -2.99
C GLY A 27 -19.32 24.27 -2.16
N LEU A 28 -18.67 23.17 -2.60
CA LEU A 28 -18.71 21.87 -1.95
C LEU A 28 -17.65 21.74 -0.86
N GLN A 29 -18.03 21.20 0.30
CA GLN A 29 -17.06 20.78 1.30
C GLN A 29 -16.45 19.42 0.91
N LEU A 30 -15.21 19.47 0.41
CA LEU A 30 -14.45 18.28 0.00
C LEU A 30 -13.44 17.86 1.07
N VAL A 31 -13.40 16.57 1.38
CA VAL A 31 -12.33 15.92 2.13
C VAL A 31 -11.73 14.81 1.28
N VAL A 32 -10.40 14.75 1.20
CA VAL A 32 -9.68 13.70 0.45
C VAL A 32 -8.86 12.84 1.41
N LEU A 33 -9.12 11.53 1.38
CA LEU A 33 -8.27 10.52 2.01
C LEU A 33 -7.31 9.94 0.97
N ASN A 34 -6.04 9.79 1.32
CA ASN A 34 -5.01 9.23 0.45
C ASN A 34 -4.36 8.01 1.11
N PRO A 35 -4.95 6.81 0.97
CA PRO A 35 -4.37 5.60 1.52
C PRO A 35 -3.09 5.20 0.77
N GLY A 36 -2.22 4.47 1.45
CA GLY A 36 -1.13 3.72 0.82
C GLY A 36 -1.60 2.33 0.39
N THR A 37 -0.69 1.36 0.41
CA THR A 37 -1.02 -0.06 0.22
C THR A 37 -2.11 -0.48 1.21
N THR A 38 -3.25 -0.92 0.68
CA THR A 38 -4.42 -1.28 1.49
C THR A 38 -4.56 -2.79 1.56
N LEU A 39 -4.51 -3.33 2.79
CA LEU A 39 -4.58 -4.76 3.08
C LEU A 39 -5.70 -5.01 4.10
N GLY A 40 -6.12 -6.26 4.21
CA GLY A 40 -7.17 -6.73 5.11
C GLY A 40 -8.03 -7.80 4.45
N PRO A 41 -9.00 -8.35 5.19
CA PRO A 41 -10.03 -9.22 4.64
C PRO A 41 -10.78 -8.53 3.50
N PHE A 42 -11.12 -9.28 2.46
CA PHE A 42 -11.78 -8.73 1.28
C PHE A 42 -12.96 -9.59 0.81
N PHE A 43 -14.05 -8.90 0.47
CA PHE A 43 -15.29 -9.55 0.01
C PHE A 43 -15.26 -9.86 -1.49
N MET A 44 -14.42 -9.16 -2.25
CA MET A 44 -14.32 -9.35 -3.70
C MET A 44 -13.87 -10.77 -4.07
N SER A 45 -14.33 -11.25 -5.23
CA SER A 45 -13.88 -12.50 -5.83
C SER A 45 -12.50 -12.36 -6.48
N SER A 46 -12.17 -11.15 -6.95
CA SER A 46 -10.86 -10.81 -7.51
C SER A 46 -9.93 -10.21 -6.46
N VAL A 47 -8.63 -10.42 -6.68
CA VAL A 47 -7.55 -9.87 -5.85
C VAL A 47 -7.13 -8.52 -6.44
N ASN A 48 -7.19 -7.45 -5.66
CA ASN A 48 -6.72 -6.13 -6.09
C ASN A 48 -5.18 -6.04 -6.06
N THR A 49 -4.61 -4.97 -6.62
CA THR A 49 -3.16 -4.79 -6.72
C THR A 49 -2.44 -4.88 -5.37
N SER A 50 -2.95 -4.22 -4.32
CA SER A 50 -2.32 -4.25 -2.99
C SER A 50 -2.33 -5.65 -2.37
N LEU A 51 -3.43 -6.37 -2.47
CA LEU A 51 -3.53 -7.76 -2.01
C LEU A 51 -2.62 -8.68 -2.84
N ASN A 52 -2.58 -8.49 -4.15
CA ASN A 52 -1.72 -9.27 -5.03
C ASN A 52 -0.24 -9.06 -4.69
N ASN A 53 0.17 -7.84 -4.34
CA ASN A 53 1.52 -7.55 -3.88
C ASN A 53 1.92 -8.41 -2.67
N LEU A 54 1.06 -8.51 -1.65
CA LEU A 54 1.31 -9.40 -0.51
C LEU A 54 1.30 -10.88 -0.92
N LEU A 55 0.34 -11.29 -1.74
CA LEU A 55 0.22 -12.67 -2.22
C LEU A 55 1.48 -13.14 -2.97
N GLN A 56 2.06 -12.26 -3.80
CA GLN A 56 3.28 -12.56 -4.54
C GLN A 56 4.49 -12.68 -3.62
N HIS A 57 4.60 -11.88 -2.56
CA HIS A 57 5.64 -12.06 -1.55
C HIS A 57 5.55 -13.42 -0.84
N LEU A 58 4.34 -13.83 -0.44
CA LEU A 58 4.13 -15.13 0.20
C LEU A 58 4.47 -16.29 -0.75
N ARG A 59 4.32 -16.10 -2.06
CA ARG A 59 4.73 -17.08 -3.09
C ARG A 59 6.21 -17.00 -3.47
N GLY A 60 6.98 -16.12 -2.83
CA GLY A 60 8.42 -15.96 -3.06
C GLY A 60 8.80 -15.19 -4.32
N LEU A 61 7.87 -14.42 -4.89
CA LEU A 61 8.14 -13.56 -6.03
C LEU A 61 8.53 -12.15 -5.56
N CYS A 62 9.60 -11.62 -6.15
CA CYS A 62 10.05 -10.25 -5.96
C CYS A 62 9.79 -9.44 -7.24
N LEU A 63 8.86 -8.49 -7.19
CA LEU A 63 8.56 -7.62 -8.34
C LEU A 63 9.45 -6.36 -8.27
N ALA A 64 10.00 -5.92 -9.40
CA ALA A 64 10.90 -4.75 -9.48
C ALA A 64 10.27 -3.44 -8.95
N SER A 65 8.95 -3.29 -9.05
CA SER A 65 8.21 -2.15 -8.48
C SER A 65 8.12 -2.15 -6.94
N MET A 66 8.59 -3.21 -6.30
CA MET A 66 8.47 -3.45 -4.85
C MET A 66 9.79 -3.26 -4.11
N GLU A 67 10.86 -2.88 -4.79
CA GLU A 67 12.15 -2.54 -4.18
C GLU A 67 12.02 -1.42 -3.14
N CYS A 68 11.05 -0.50 -3.33
CA CYS A 68 10.73 0.57 -2.38
C CYS A 68 9.97 0.09 -1.13
N LEU A 69 9.52 -1.17 -1.10
CA LEU A 69 8.76 -1.79 0.00
C LEU A 69 9.60 -2.83 0.77
N PHE A 70 10.93 -2.72 0.77
CA PHE A 70 11.77 -3.72 1.44
C PHE A 70 11.46 -3.87 2.96
N ASP A 71 11.19 -2.77 3.68
CA ASP A 71 10.81 -2.82 5.11
C ASP A 71 9.51 -3.62 5.32
N PHE A 72 8.59 -3.58 4.33
CA PHE A 72 7.38 -4.38 4.34
C PHE A 72 7.74 -5.86 4.17
N THR A 73 8.53 -6.20 3.14
CA THR A 73 8.96 -7.57 2.86
C THR A 73 9.70 -8.21 4.02
N ASP A 74 10.63 -7.49 4.66
CA ASP A 74 11.36 -7.98 5.84
C ASP A 74 10.41 -8.34 6.98
N ARG A 75 9.43 -7.47 7.27
CA ARG A 75 8.41 -7.75 8.29
C ARG A 75 7.53 -8.96 7.92
N ILE A 76 7.19 -9.15 6.65
CA ILE A 76 6.44 -10.35 6.23
C ILE A 76 7.29 -11.61 6.46
N ALA A 77 8.57 -11.57 6.09
CA ALA A 77 9.50 -12.69 6.28
C ALA A 77 9.79 -12.99 7.78
N ASP A 78 9.73 -11.98 8.65
CA ASP A 78 9.82 -12.15 10.10
C ASP A 78 8.57 -12.82 10.69
N MET A 79 7.39 -12.61 10.11
CA MET A 79 6.13 -13.19 10.60
C MET A 79 5.83 -14.57 10.03
N TYR A 80 6.29 -14.88 8.82
CA TYR A 80 5.92 -16.07 8.06
C TYR A 80 7.16 -16.84 7.58
N HIS A 81 7.82 -17.54 8.50
CA HIS A 81 9.00 -18.35 8.19
C HIS A 81 8.72 -19.55 7.26
N ASP A 82 7.49 -20.05 7.27
CA ASP A 82 7.08 -21.20 6.45
C ASP A 82 6.85 -20.83 4.97
N PHE A 83 6.76 -19.53 4.65
CA PHE A 83 6.59 -19.06 3.29
C PHE A 83 7.94 -18.68 2.68
N PRO A 84 8.15 -18.91 1.37
CA PRO A 84 9.41 -18.61 0.68
C PRO A 84 9.60 -17.11 0.41
N VAL A 85 9.40 -16.24 1.39
CA VAL A 85 9.44 -14.77 1.21
C VAL A 85 10.85 -14.32 0.84
N HIS A 86 11.00 -13.74 -0.35
CA HIS A 86 12.28 -13.25 -0.84
C HIS A 86 12.71 -11.97 -0.12
N ARG A 87 13.85 -12.00 0.57
CA ARG A 87 14.47 -10.79 1.14
C ARG A 87 15.42 -10.15 0.13
N ILE A 88 15.21 -8.87 -0.14
CA ILE A 88 16.12 -8.12 -0.99
C ILE A 88 17.26 -7.60 -0.12
N ASN A 89 18.48 -8.09 -0.36
CA ASN A 89 19.68 -7.65 0.36
C ASN A 89 20.17 -6.29 -0.18
N TYR A 90 19.56 -5.19 0.25
CA TYR A 90 20.17 -3.86 0.13
C TYR A 90 21.01 -3.58 1.37
N GLN A 91 22.26 -3.11 1.20
CA GLN A 91 22.99 -2.61 2.37
C GLN A 91 22.29 -1.36 2.90
N ARG A 92 22.03 -1.31 4.22
CA ARG A 92 21.47 -0.13 4.91
C ARG A 92 22.39 1.07 4.65
N GLY A 93 21.98 1.95 3.73
CA GLY A 93 22.78 3.10 3.27
C GLY A 93 22.90 3.22 1.73
N GLN A 94 22.65 2.15 0.98
CA GLN A 94 22.67 2.18 -0.49
C GLN A 94 21.41 2.79 -1.11
N THR A 95 20.29 2.83 -0.39
CA THR A 95 19.01 3.39 -0.85
C THR A 95 18.84 4.86 -0.45
N GLY A 96 19.79 5.72 -0.83
CA GLY A 96 19.75 7.16 -0.51
C GLY A 96 18.53 7.88 -1.12
N TRP A 97 17.90 7.29 -2.14
CA TRP A 97 16.68 7.78 -2.76
C TRP A 97 15.39 7.42 -2.01
N LEU A 98 15.42 6.44 -1.09
CA LEU A 98 14.23 6.03 -0.37
C LEU A 98 14.04 6.86 0.90
N MET A 99 13.07 7.77 0.85
CA MET A 99 12.70 8.61 2.00
C MET A 99 11.54 7.98 2.76
N ARG A 100 11.72 7.81 4.08
CA ARG A 100 10.63 7.38 4.98
C ARG A 100 9.83 8.59 5.45
N ALA A 101 8.51 8.46 5.42
CA ALA A 101 7.63 9.45 6.04
C ALA A 101 7.85 9.44 7.57
N LYS A 102 8.05 10.62 8.17
CA LYS A 102 8.30 10.75 9.62
C LYS A 102 7.04 10.49 10.46
N GLU A 103 5.92 11.10 10.07
CA GLU A 103 4.65 11.02 10.80
C GLU A 103 3.48 10.80 9.82
N PRO A 104 3.46 9.65 9.10
CA PRO A 104 2.34 9.33 8.24
C PRO A 104 1.05 9.27 9.05
N SER A 105 -0.06 9.71 8.47
CA SER A 105 -1.41 9.66 9.08
C SER A 105 -1.62 10.49 10.35
N LYS A 106 -0.68 11.36 10.76
CA LYS A 106 -0.84 12.20 11.97
C LYS A 106 -2.18 12.93 12.04
N LYS A 107 -2.64 13.55 10.94
CA LYS A 107 -3.95 14.22 10.88
C LYS A 107 -5.12 13.30 11.24
N LEU A 108 -5.07 12.03 10.83
CA LEU A 108 -6.12 11.07 11.14
C LEU A 108 -6.04 10.63 12.60
N ILE A 109 -4.83 10.42 13.13
CA ILE A 109 -4.60 10.08 14.53
C ILE A 109 -5.09 11.22 15.45
N ASP A 110 -4.75 12.47 15.12
CA ASP A 110 -5.20 13.66 15.86
C ASP A 110 -6.73 13.82 15.83
N LEU A 111 -7.41 13.27 14.80
CA LEU A 111 -8.88 13.19 14.71
C LEU A 111 -9.48 11.98 15.45
N GLY A 112 -8.65 11.18 16.15
CA GLY A 112 -9.09 10.02 16.93
C GLY A 112 -9.16 8.70 16.16
N VAL A 113 -8.59 8.62 14.95
CA VAL A 113 -8.54 7.36 14.19
C VAL A 113 -7.53 6.41 14.83
N CYS A 114 -8.00 5.24 15.24
CA CYS A 114 -7.16 4.14 15.70
C CYS A 114 -6.85 3.19 14.53
N PHE A 115 -5.58 3.07 14.17
CA PHE A 115 -5.14 2.13 13.13
C PHE A 115 -4.90 0.74 13.73
N LEU A 116 -5.33 -0.29 13.01
CA LEU A 116 -4.96 -1.65 13.35
C LEU A 116 -3.44 -1.82 13.27
N PRO A 117 -2.83 -2.57 14.21
CA PRO A 117 -1.42 -2.92 14.12
C PRO A 117 -1.12 -3.66 12.80
N PHE A 118 0.09 -3.44 12.29
CA PHE A 118 0.54 -4.01 11.02
C PHE A 118 0.40 -5.53 11.00
N ASP A 119 0.90 -6.19 12.04
CA ASP A 119 0.93 -7.64 12.15
C ASP A 119 -0.48 -8.25 12.23
N VAL A 120 -1.42 -7.58 12.90
CA VAL A 120 -2.83 -7.94 12.91
C VAL A 120 -3.42 -7.85 11.50
N THR A 121 -3.21 -6.71 10.82
CA THR A 121 -3.72 -6.47 9.46
C THR A 121 -3.22 -7.54 8.48
N ILE A 122 -1.93 -7.88 8.56
CA ILE A 122 -1.37 -8.92 7.69
C ILE A 122 -1.96 -10.29 8.02
N ARG A 123 -2.06 -10.69 9.30
CA ARG A 123 -2.64 -11.98 9.69
C ARG A 123 -4.06 -12.15 9.15
N GLU A 124 -4.91 -11.14 9.35
CA GLU A 124 -6.28 -11.18 8.83
C GLU A 124 -6.33 -11.27 7.30
N THR A 125 -5.39 -10.61 6.60
CA THR A 125 -5.29 -10.71 5.14
C THR A 125 -4.89 -12.12 4.70
N VAL A 126 -3.90 -12.72 5.35
CA VAL A 126 -3.39 -14.07 5.04
C VAL A 126 -4.45 -15.12 5.34
N ASP A 127 -5.17 -15.00 6.45
CA ASP A 127 -6.27 -15.90 6.79
C ASP A 127 -7.41 -15.78 5.76
N CYS A 128 -7.68 -14.56 5.27
CA CYS A 128 -8.62 -14.37 4.18
C CYS A 128 -8.15 -15.07 2.89
N PHE A 129 -6.86 -15.01 2.55
CA PHE A 129 -6.31 -15.75 1.42
C PHE A 129 -6.47 -17.27 1.57
N ARG A 130 -6.14 -17.83 2.75
CA ARG A 130 -6.34 -19.25 3.05
C ARG A 130 -7.79 -19.68 2.91
N SER A 131 -8.72 -18.90 3.47
CA SER A 131 -10.17 -19.19 3.39
C SER A 131 -10.70 -19.21 1.95
N LYS A 132 -10.01 -18.51 1.04
CA LYS A 132 -10.34 -18.44 -0.39
C LYS A 132 -9.50 -19.38 -1.26
N GLY A 133 -8.63 -20.21 -0.65
CA GLY A 133 -7.77 -21.16 -1.37
C GLY A 133 -6.72 -20.48 -2.28
N LEU A 134 -6.28 -19.27 -1.93
CA LEU A 134 -5.29 -18.54 -2.72
C LEU A 134 -3.83 -18.88 -2.34
N ILE A 135 -3.66 -19.45 -1.14
CA ILE A 135 -2.41 -19.97 -0.57
C ILE A 135 -2.72 -21.19 0.29
#